data_AF-A0A0H3CX71-F1
#
_entry.id   AF-A0A0H3CX71-F1
#
_cell.length_a   1.000
_cell.length_b   1.000
_cell.length_c   1.000
_cell.angle_alpha   90.00
_cell.angle_beta   90.00
_cell.angle_gamma   90.00
#
_symmetry.space_group_name_H-M   'P 1'
#
loop_
_entity.id
_entity.type
_entity.pdbx_description
1 polymer ?
#
loop_
_entity_poly.entity_id
_entity_poly.type
_entity_poly.pdbx_seq_one_letter_code
_entity_poly.pdbx_strand_id
1 'polypeptide(L)'
;MAGQWAPRDHEELTAGWRLWLELDSSGWPRPDWDGSPDEAVRGLQELVHAADEILAQYLAGGGPAEAEVPGLIRSLQLSASWIRELWAGDTTPLDGERMALLHSDLAGFAGHARGVRTLLAEGGGWASLTL
;
A
#
# COMPACT_ATOMS: atom_id res chain seq x y z
N MET A 1 15.23 4.60 7.06
CA MET A 1 15.77 3.37 7.65
C MET A 1 16.15 2.47 6.50
N ALA A 2 17.44 2.16 6.30
CA ALA A 2 17.86 1.17 5.33
C ALA A 2 17.92 -0.18 6.08
N GLY A 3 16.75 -0.77 6.31
CA GLY A 3 16.64 -2.15 6.74
C GLY A 3 16.44 -3.01 5.50
N GLN A 4 17.25 -4.04 5.32
CA GLN A 4 17.03 -5.03 4.27
C GLN A 4 16.08 -6.08 4.86
N TRP A 5 14.83 -6.12 4.38
CA TRP A 5 13.93 -7.21 4.75
C TRP A 5 14.56 -8.53 4.34
N ALA A 6 14.53 -9.51 5.23
CA ALA A 6 14.95 -10.87 4.95
C ALA A 6 13.88 -11.81 5.49
N PRO A 7 13.17 -12.55 4.62
CA PRO A 7 12.07 -13.41 5.04
C PRO A 7 12.59 -14.51 5.98
N ARG A 8 11.91 -14.69 7.11
CA ARG A 8 12.29 -15.67 8.13
C ARG A 8 11.91 -17.10 7.74
N ASP A 9 10.83 -17.23 6.99
CA ASP A 9 10.29 -18.51 6.53
C ASP A 9 9.60 -18.37 5.16
N HIS A 10 9.11 -19.49 4.65
CA HIS A 10 8.43 -19.54 3.35
C HIS A 10 7.09 -18.80 3.34
N GLU A 11 6.40 -18.74 4.48
CA GLU A 11 5.11 -18.05 4.60
C GLU A 11 5.31 -16.54 4.55
N GLU A 12 6.33 -16.01 5.24
CA GLU A 12 6.69 -14.59 5.19
C GLU A 12 7.17 -14.19 3.79
N LEU A 13 7.96 -15.05 3.13
CA LEU A 13 8.34 -14.83 1.72
C LEU A 13 7.11 -14.77 0.81
N THR A 14 6.16 -15.68 0.99
CA THR A 14 4.92 -15.74 0.19
C THR A 14 4.03 -14.52 0.44
N ALA A 15 3.88 -14.10 1.70
CA ALA A 15 3.14 -12.90 2.06
C ALA A 15 3.80 -11.63 1.49
N GLY A 16 5.14 -11.53 1.57
CA GLY A 16 5.91 -10.45 0.96
C GLY A 16 5.78 -10.41 -0.57
N TRP A 17 5.75 -11.56 -1.23
CA TRP A 17 5.56 -11.67 -2.68
C TRP A 17 4.20 -11.14 -3.10
N ARG A 18 3.14 -11.58 -2.43
CA ARG A 18 1.77 -11.13 -2.70
C ARG A 18 1.65 -9.62 -2.48
N LEU A 19 2.19 -9.11 -1.38
CA LEU A 19 2.18 -7.68 -1.11
C LEU A 19 2.94 -6.89 -2.18
N TRP A 20 4.08 -7.40 -2.66
CA TRP A 20 4.85 -6.77 -3.73
C TRP A 20 4.07 -6.69 -5.06
N LEU A 21 3.29 -7.72 -5.39
CA LEU A 21 2.39 -7.74 -6.55
C LEU A 21 1.24 -6.75 -6.40
N GLU A 22 0.56 -6.73 -5.25
CA GLU A 22 -0.57 -5.82 -5.00
C GLU A 22 -0.16 -4.34 -5.08
N LEU A 23 1.05 -4.01 -4.60
CA LEU A 23 1.58 -2.65 -4.66
C LEU A 23 1.94 -2.20 -6.10
N ASP A 24 2.13 -3.14 -7.02
CA ASP A 24 2.38 -2.85 -8.44
C ASP A 24 1.08 -2.66 -9.22
N SER A 25 0.08 -3.51 -8.96
CA SER A 25 -1.23 -3.48 -9.61
C SER A 25 -2.09 -2.30 -9.17
N SER A 26 -1.77 -1.68 -8.04
CA SER A 26 -2.50 -0.53 -7.49
C SER A 26 -2.42 0.70 -8.43
N GLY A 27 -3.52 0.97 -9.12
CA GLY A 27 -3.67 2.12 -10.01
C GLY A 27 -3.87 3.42 -9.22
N TRP A 28 -2.78 4.14 -8.95
CA TRP A 28 -2.86 5.46 -8.30
C TRP A 28 -3.47 6.52 -9.24
N PRO A 29 -4.33 7.43 -8.74
CA PRO A 29 -4.78 8.56 -9.53
C PRO A 29 -3.57 9.34 -10.06
N ARG A 30 -3.55 9.56 -11.37
CA ARG A 30 -2.48 10.32 -12.02
C ARG A 30 -2.61 11.81 -11.67
N PRO A 31 -1.54 12.61 -11.84
CA PRO A 31 -1.58 14.05 -11.55
C PRO A 31 -2.62 14.84 -12.37
N ASP A 32 -3.12 14.28 -13.47
CA ASP A 32 -4.14 14.85 -14.35
C ASP A 32 -5.56 14.33 -14.07
N TRP A 33 -5.75 13.56 -13.00
CA TRP A 33 -7.05 13.05 -12.60
C TRP A 33 -7.99 14.18 -12.11
N ASP A 34 -9.25 14.17 -12.57
CA ASP A 34 -10.24 15.25 -12.37
C ASP A 34 -11.59 14.77 -11.80
N GLY A 35 -11.62 13.55 -11.23
CA GLY A 35 -12.83 12.94 -10.66
C GLY A 35 -13.20 13.40 -9.24
N SER A 36 -14.06 12.64 -8.56
CA SER A 36 -14.45 12.91 -7.17
C SER A 36 -13.47 12.32 -6.15
N PRO A 37 -13.20 12.97 -5.00
CA PRO A 37 -12.25 12.45 -4.01
C PRO A 37 -12.49 11.00 -3.62
N ASP A 38 -13.76 10.60 -3.48
CA ASP A 38 -14.17 9.22 -3.22
C ASP A 38 -13.64 8.25 -4.29
N GLU A 39 -13.75 8.60 -5.57
CA GLU A 39 -13.20 7.80 -6.67
C GLU A 39 -11.67 7.72 -6.62
N ALA A 40 -11.00 8.81 -6.24
CA ALA A 40 -9.54 8.85 -6.11
C ALA A 40 -9.02 7.93 -4.99
N VAL A 41 -9.71 7.88 -3.86
CA VAL A 41 -9.28 7.07 -2.70
C VAL A 41 -9.81 5.64 -2.72
N ARG A 42 -10.68 5.27 -3.66
CA ARG A 42 -11.18 3.90 -3.82
C ARG A 42 -10.06 2.87 -4.02
N GLY A 43 -9.03 3.20 -4.79
CA GLY A 43 -7.87 2.33 -4.97
C GLY A 43 -7.10 2.05 -3.67
N LEU A 44 -7.07 3.01 -2.74
CA LEU A 44 -6.50 2.80 -1.40
C LEU A 44 -7.32 1.79 -0.59
N GLN A 45 -8.64 1.81 -0.73
CA GLN A 45 -9.50 0.85 -0.04
C GLN A 45 -9.29 -0.58 -0.55
N GLU A 46 -9.17 -0.75 -1.86
CA GLU A 46 -8.89 -2.04 -2.49
C GLU A 46 -7.54 -2.59 -2.03
N LEU A 47 -6.48 -1.76 -2.02
CA LEU A 47 -5.17 -2.16 -1.51
C LEU A 47 -5.21 -2.52 -0.02
N VAL A 48 -5.86 -1.72 0.82
CA VAL A 48 -5.97 -2.00 2.26
C VAL A 48 -6.68 -3.34 2.50
N HIS A 49 -7.74 -3.61 1.74
CA HIS A 49 -8.47 -4.87 1.82
C HIS A 49 -7.59 -6.05 1.42
N ALA A 50 -6.88 -5.96 0.29
CA ALA A 50 -5.95 -7.00 -0.14
C ALA A 50 -4.82 -7.22 0.88
N ALA A 51 -4.29 -6.14 1.47
CA ALA A 51 -3.27 -6.24 2.51
C ALA A 51 -3.80 -6.90 3.80
N ASP A 52 -5.04 -6.61 4.19
CA ASP A 52 -5.73 -7.30 5.30
C ASP A 52 -5.88 -8.81 5.02
N GLU A 53 -6.27 -9.19 3.81
CA GLU A 53 -6.38 -10.60 3.42
C GLU A 53 -5.04 -11.32 3.47
N ILE A 54 -3.97 -10.68 2.97
CA ILE A 54 -2.60 -11.23 3.04
C ILE A 54 -2.19 -11.44 4.50
N LEU A 55 -2.41 -10.45 5.36
CA LEU A 55 -2.08 -10.54 6.78
C LEU A 55 -2.88 -11.65 7.48
N ALA A 56 -4.19 -11.72 7.23
CA ALA A 56 -5.05 -12.73 7.82
C ALA A 56 -4.61 -14.15 7.42
N GLN A 57 -4.29 -14.37 6.15
CA GLN A 57 -3.81 -15.66 5.65
C GLN A 57 -2.45 -16.04 6.23
N TYR A 58 -1.51 -15.09 6.33
CA TYR A 58 -0.20 -15.31 6.93
C TYR A 58 -0.31 -15.72 8.41
N LEU A 59 -1.13 -15.01 9.20
CA LEU A 59 -1.36 -15.34 10.60
C LEU A 59 -2.08 -16.68 10.78
N ALA A 60 -3.07 -16.98 9.92
CA ALA A 60 -3.77 -18.26 9.95
C ALA A 60 -2.85 -19.45 9.59
N GLY A 61 -1.83 -19.21 8.76
CA GLY A 61 -0.76 -20.17 8.45
C GLY A 61 0.24 -20.42 9.59
N GLY A 62 0.10 -19.72 10.73
CA GLY A 62 1.01 -19.84 11.88
C GLY A 62 2.18 -18.86 11.86
N GLY A 63 2.17 -17.89 10.94
CA GLY A 63 3.18 -16.83 10.88
C GLY A 63 3.15 -15.93 12.12
N PRO A 64 4.32 -15.58 12.72
CA PRO A 64 4.37 -14.70 13.88
C PRO A 64 3.96 -13.26 13.55
N ALA A 65 3.21 -12.62 14.45
CA ALA A 65 2.73 -11.24 14.30
C ALA A 65 3.85 -10.18 14.36
N GLU A 66 5.02 -10.58 14.85
CA GLU A 66 6.27 -9.83 15.01
C GLU A 66 7.22 -10.00 13.83
N ALA A 67 6.81 -10.71 12.78
CA ALA A 67 7.48 -10.68 11.49
C ALA A 67 7.42 -9.29 10.86
N GLU A 68 8.29 -9.04 9.88
CA GLU A 68 8.40 -7.71 9.28
C GLU A 68 7.21 -7.42 8.35
N VAL A 69 6.74 -8.42 7.60
CA VAL A 69 5.60 -8.26 6.68
C VAL A 69 4.33 -7.75 7.38
N PRO A 70 3.87 -8.30 8.52
CA PRO A 70 2.80 -7.69 9.31
C PRO A 70 3.03 -6.22 9.68
N GLY A 71 4.26 -5.84 10.00
CA GLY A 71 4.62 -4.45 10.28
C GLY A 71 4.48 -3.55 9.05
N LEU A 72 4.95 -4.01 7.90
CA LEU A 72 4.82 -3.31 6.61
C LEU A 72 3.33 -3.11 6.24
N ILE A 73 2.52 -4.17 6.35
CA ILE A 73 1.08 -4.12 6.09
C ILE A 73 0.40 -3.10 7.01
N ARG A 74 0.63 -3.18 8.33
CA ARG A 74 0.06 -2.21 9.28
C ARG A 74 0.48 -0.78 8.99
N SER A 75 1.71 -0.57 8.51
CA SER A 75 2.18 0.77 8.13
C SER A 75 1.43 1.33 6.92
N LEU A 76 1.14 0.50 5.92
CA LEU A 76 0.35 0.88 4.74
C LEU A 76 -1.10 1.18 5.15
N GLN A 77 -1.68 0.32 5.98
CA GLN A 77 -3.04 0.51 6.49
C GLN A 77 -3.19 1.82 7.26
N LEU A 78 -2.25 2.11 8.16
CA LEU A 78 -2.23 3.37 8.91
C LEU A 78 -2.07 4.57 7.97
N SER A 79 -1.20 4.50 6.97
CA SER A 79 -1.04 5.60 6.02
C SER A 79 -2.28 5.82 5.16
N ALA A 80 -2.98 4.74 4.78
CA ALA A 80 -4.20 4.82 3.99
C ALA A 80 -5.42 5.28 4.82
N SER A 81 -5.50 4.93 6.11
CA SER A 81 -6.65 5.25 6.95
C SER A 81 -6.86 6.76 7.07
N TRP A 82 -5.80 7.53 7.28
CA TRP A 82 -5.88 9.00 7.37
C TRP A 82 -6.43 9.64 6.09
N ILE A 83 -5.96 9.18 4.94
CA ILE A 83 -6.39 9.70 3.63
C ILE A 83 -7.86 9.34 3.39
N ARG A 84 -8.26 8.11 3.74
CA ARG A 84 -9.65 7.66 3.61
C ARG A 84 -10.58 8.42 4.56
N GLU A 85 -10.19 8.65 5.80
CA GLU A 85 -11.00 9.43 6.76
C GLU A 85 -11.25 10.86 6.26
N LEU A 86 -10.31 11.43 5.51
CA LEU A 86 -10.41 12.79 5.00
C LEU A 86 -11.26 12.90 3.72
N TRP A 87 -11.18 11.91 2.82
CA TRP A 87 -11.70 12.03 1.46
C TRP A 87 -12.81 11.05 1.09
N ALA A 88 -12.97 9.94 1.82
CA ALA A 88 -13.98 8.93 1.48
C ALA A 88 -15.41 9.48 1.68
N GLY A 89 -16.30 9.15 0.73
CA GLY A 89 -17.68 9.64 0.70
C GLY A 89 -17.82 11.08 0.21
N ASP A 90 -16.72 11.78 -0.06
CA ASP A 90 -16.79 13.09 -0.69
C ASP A 90 -16.98 12.96 -2.21
N THR A 91 -18.20 13.26 -2.64
CA THR A 91 -18.63 13.21 -4.04
C THR A 91 -18.71 14.60 -4.68
N THR A 92 -18.24 15.64 -3.97
CA THR A 92 -18.26 17.02 -4.46
C THR A 92 -17.03 17.30 -5.35
N PRO A 93 -17.19 18.07 -6.44
CA PRO A 93 -16.04 18.55 -7.20
C PRO A 93 -15.11 19.40 -6.32
N LEU A 94 -13.81 19.14 -6.41
CA LEU A 94 -12.81 19.88 -5.64
C LEU A 94 -12.54 21.26 -6.24
N ASP A 95 -12.38 22.25 -5.38
CA ASP A 95 -11.66 23.47 -5.76
C ASP A 95 -10.15 23.19 -5.88
N GLY A 96 -9.40 24.15 -6.44
CA GLY A 96 -7.98 23.98 -6.71
C GLY A 96 -7.12 23.72 -5.46
N GLU A 97 -7.52 24.24 -4.30
CA GLU A 97 -6.78 24.04 -3.04
C GLU A 97 -6.97 22.61 -2.54
N ARG A 98 -8.22 22.14 -2.52
CA ARG A 98 -8.55 20.78 -2.09
C ARG A 98 -7.99 19.72 -3.04
N MET A 99 -7.98 20.01 -4.35
CA MET A 99 -7.33 19.16 -5.35
C MET A 99 -5.83 19.03 -5.09
N ALA A 100 -5.14 20.14 -4.80
CA ALA A 100 -3.72 20.11 -4.46
C ALA A 100 -3.45 19.31 -3.17
N LEU A 101 -4.32 19.42 -2.16
CA LEU A 101 -4.21 18.65 -0.92
C LEU A 101 -4.38 17.14 -1.16
N LEU A 102 -5.43 16.75 -1.90
CA LEU A 102 -5.65 15.34 -2.27
C LEU A 102 -4.45 14.76 -3.03
N HIS A 103 -3.91 15.48 -4.01
CA HIS A 103 -2.72 15.03 -4.73
C HIS A 103 -1.49 14.90 -3.83
N SER A 104 -1.30 15.82 -2.88
CA SER A 104 -0.22 15.75 -1.91
C SER A 104 -0.34 14.50 -1.02
N ASP A 105 -1.55 14.21 -0.52
CA ASP A 105 -1.82 13.03 0.30
C ASP A 105 -1.55 11.73 -0.46
N LEU A 106 -2.09 11.63 -1.68
CA LEU A 106 -1.90 10.47 -2.56
C LEU A 106 -0.43 10.30 -2.96
N ALA A 107 0.30 11.38 -3.24
CA ALA A 107 1.72 11.34 -3.54
C ALA A 107 2.55 10.86 -2.33
N GLY A 108 2.18 11.29 -1.12
CA GLY A 108 2.78 10.81 0.13
C GLY A 108 2.60 9.29 0.29
N PHE A 109 1.37 8.80 0.11
CA PHE A 109 1.09 7.37 0.15
C PHE A 109 1.85 6.60 -0.92
N ALA A 110 1.82 7.06 -2.17
CA ALA A 110 2.51 6.42 -3.29
C ALA A 110 4.03 6.34 -3.05
N GLY A 111 4.61 7.36 -2.41
CA GLY A 111 6.01 7.33 -1.96
C GLY A 111 6.28 6.23 -0.93
N HIS A 112 5.41 6.10 0.07
CA HIS A 112 5.50 5.03 1.08
C HIS A 112 5.34 3.64 0.47
N ALA A 113 4.30 3.43 -0.36
CA ALA A 113 4.04 2.19 -1.09
C ALA A 113 5.23 1.78 -1.97
N ARG A 114 5.83 2.72 -2.69
CA ARG A 114 7.05 2.48 -3.48
C ARG A 114 8.22 2.07 -2.59
N GLY A 115 8.41 2.71 -1.44
CA GLY A 115 9.45 2.36 -0.47
C GLY A 115 9.31 0.93 0.04
N VAL A 116 8.09 0.53 0.44
CA VAL A 116 7.78 -0.85 0.85
C VAL A 116 8.04 -1.82 -0.29
N ARG A 117 7.59 -1.50 -1.51
CA ARG A 117 7.77 -2.36 -2.68
C ARG A 117 9.24 -2.56 -3.02
N THR A 118 10.07 -1.52 -2.98
CA THR A 118 11.53 -1.64 -3.18
C THR A 118 12.16 -2.55 -2.13
N LEU A 119 11.82 -2.36 -0.86
CA LEU A 119 12.33 -3.18 0.24
C LEU A 119 11.95 -4.65 0.09
N LEU A 120 10.72 -4.94 -0.33
CA LEU A 120 10.27 -6.31 -0.63
C LEU A 120 11.01 -6.90 -1.85
N ALA A 121 11.20 -6.11 -2.90
CA ALA A 121 11.89 -6.57 -4.11
C ALA A 121 13.37 -6.92 -3.82
N GLU A 122 14.05 -6.10 -3.02
CA GLU A 122 15.43 -6.34 -2.60
C GLU A 122 15.54 -7.56 -1.67
N GLY A 123 14.66 -7.66 -0.67
CA GLY A 123 14.69 -8.75 0.31
C GLY A 123 14.22 -10.11 -0.22
N GLY A 124 13.25 -10.11 -1.14
CA GLY A 124 12.73 -11.31 -1.79
C GLY A 124 13.57 -11.78 -2.98
N GLY A 125 14.56 -11.00 -3.43
CA GLY A 125 15.35 -11.30 -4.62
C GLY A 125 14.61 -11.06 -5.94
N TRP A 126 13.62 -10.16 -5.93
CA TRP A 126 12.76 -9.83 -7.07
C TRP A 126 13.09 -8.48 -7.71
N ALA A 127 14.12 -7.78 -7.22
CA ALA A 127 14.53 -6.48 -7.77
C ALA A 127 14.85 -6.50 -9.27
N SER A 128 15.26 -7.66 -9.80
CA SER A 128 15.51 -7.86 -11.24
C SER A 128 14.27 -8.29 -12.03
N LEU A 129 13.15 -8.58 -11.38
CA LEU A 129 11.92 -8.94 -12.06
C LEU A 129 11.23 -7.66 -12.54
N THR A 130 11.09 -7.53 -13.85
CA THR A 130 10.17 -6.58 -14.47
C THR A 130 8.76 -7.17 -14.39
N LEU A 131 7.85 -6.47 -13.70
CA LEU A 131 6.41 -6.70 -13.80
C LEU A 131 5.84 -5.99 -15.04
#